data_AF-A0A7Y4VXW8-F1
#
_entry.id   AF-A0A7Y4VXW8-F1
#
_cell.length_a   1.000
_cell.length_b   1.000
_cell.length_c   1.000
_cell.angle_alpha   90.00
_cell.angle_beta   90.00
_cell.angle_gamma   90.00
#
_symmetry.space_group_name_H-M   'P 1'
#
loop_
_entity.id
_entity.type
_entity.pdbx_description
1 polymer ?
#
loop_
_entity_poly.entity_id
_entity_poly.type
_entity_poly.pdbx_seq_one_letter_code
_entity_poly.pdbx_strand_id
1 'polypeptide(L)' 'MMQRALRAFAQLSAILLVCLPIAVLATLALTPFWSWLERAAGVESIGHSGPAEWCYYLVYALSLLAWLAVRAVRRRKAAR' A
#
# COMPACT_ATOMS: atom_id res chain seq x y z
N MET A 1 8.08 -25.96 14.64
CA MET A 1 7.29 -24.70 14.71
C MET A 1 8.15 -23.46 14.44
N MET A 2 9.29 -23.28 15.14
CA MET A 2 10.19 -22.11 15.02
C MET A 2 10.54 -21.71 13.56
N GLN A 3 10.95 -22.66 12.72
CA GLN A 3 11.31 -22.37 11.32
C GLN A 3 10.15 -21.84 10.46
N ARG A 4 8.90 -22.25 10.75
CA ARG A 4 7.71 -21.73 10.04
C ARG A 4 7.41 -20.30 10.47
N ALA A 5 7.55 -20.00 11.77
CA ALA A 5 7.38 -18.66 12.31
C ALA A 5 8.44 -17.69 11.75
N LEU A 6 9.72 -18.11 11.71
CA LEU A 6 10.81 -17.30 11.16
C LEU A 6 10.59 -16.97 9.67
N ARG A 7 10.18 -17.96 8.87
CA ARG A 7 9.85 -17.75 7.45
C ARG A 7 8.66 -16.80 7.27
N ALA A 8 7.60 -16.96 8.08
CA ALA A 8 6.45 -16.08 8.02
C ALA A 8 6.81 -14.63 8.39
N PHE A 9 7.63 -14.46 9.43
CA PHE A 9 8.16 -13.16 9.83
C PHE A 9 8.99 -12.52 8.71
N ALA A 10 9.98 -13.24 8.16
CA ALA A 10 10.81 -12.74 7.07
C ALA A 10 9.99 -12.37 5.83
N GLN A 11 8.97 -13.17 5.50
CA GLN A 11 8.04 -12.86 4.42
C GLN A 11 7.26 -11.56 4.70
N LEU A 12 6.68 -11.41 5.90
CA LEU A 12 5.96 -10.19 6.30
C LEU A 12 6.87 -8.96 6.25
N SER A 13 8.08 -9.05 6.80
CA SER A 13 9.06 -7.97 6.75
C SER A 13 9.42 -7.60 5.31
N ALA A 14 9.67 -8.58 4.44
CA ALA A 14 9.97 -8.32 3.02
C ALA A 14 8.81 -7.61 2.32
N ILE A 15 7.55 -8.00 2.60
CA ILE A 15 6.37 -7.35 2.02
C ILE A 15 6.25 -5.90 2.50
N LEU A 16 6.40 -5.67 3.81
CA LEU A 16 6.36 -4.32 4.38
C LEU A 16 7.42 -3.43 3.73
N LEU A 17 8.65 -3.94 3.60
CA LEU A 17 9.75 -3.22 2.96
C LEU A 17 9.49 -2.92 1.48
N VAL A 18 8.89 -3.84 0.73
CA VAL A 18 8.56 -3.65 -0.70
C VAL A 18 7.38 -2.69 -0.88
N CYS A 19 6.39 -2.70 0.02
CA CYS A 19 5.26 -1.77 -0.04
C CYS A 19 5.69 -0.32 0.18
N LEU A 20 6.80 -0.07 0.86
CA LEU A 20 7.27 1.28 1.16
C LEU A 20 7.67 2.08 -0.11
N PRO A 21 8.58 1.61 -0.99
CA PRO A 21 8.88 2.28 -2.24
C PRO A 21 7.67 2.29 -3.20
N ILE A 22 6.84 1.25 -3.20
CA ILE A 22 5.61 1.23 -4.01
C ILE A 22 4.68 2.36 -3.59
N ALA A 23 4.47 2.56 -2.28
CA ALA A 23 3.61 3.63 -1.78
C ALA A 23 4.13 5.01 -2.19
N VAL A 24 5.44 5.26 -2.07
CA VAL A 24 6.04 6.52 -2.51
C VAL A 24 5.82 6.75 -4.00
N LEU A 25 6.21 5.79 -4.84
CA LEU A 25 6.12 5.92 -6.30
C LEU A 25 4.67 6.05 -6.77
N ALA A 26 3.75 5.24 -6.22
CA ALA A 26 2.35 5.29 -6.58
C ALA A 26 1.68 6.59 -6.10
N THR A 27 1.98 7.07 -4.90
CA THR A 27 1.45 8.36 -4.41
C THR A 27 1.89 9.51 -5.31
N LEU A 28 3.16 9.54 -5.74
CA LEU A 28 3.67 10.55 -6.68
C LEU A 28 3.06 10.39 -8.09
N ALA A 29 2.91 9.16 -8.58
CA ALA A 29 2.24 8.92 -9.86
C ALA A 29 0.76 9.35 -9.82
N LEU A 30 0.14 9.31 -8.65
CA LEU A 30 -1.25 9.72 -8.41
C LEU A 30 -1.40 11.20 -8.04
N THR A 31 -0.34 12.02 -8.09
CA THR A 31 -0.44 13.48 -7.88
C THR A 31 -1.62 14.16 -8.61
N PRO A 32 -1.89 13.92 -9.91
CA PRO A 32 -3.04 14.55 -10.56
C PRO A 32 -4.38 14.16 -9.94
N PHE A 33 -4.49 12.93 -9.43
CA PHE A 33 -5.68 12.45 -8.72
C PHE A 33 -5.84 13.14 -7.37
N TRP A 34 -4.76 13.27 -6.58
CA TRP A 34 -4.79 14.00 -5.31
C TRP A 34 -5.18 15.47 -5.53
N SER A 35 -4.55 16.16 -6.50
CA SER A 35 -4.92 17.54 -6.84
C SER A 35 -6.38 17.69 -7.31
N TRP A 36 -6.96 16.66 -7.93
CA TRP A 36 -8.39 16.66 -8.25
C TRP A 36 -9.24 16.47 -6.99
N LEU A 37 -8.88 15.52 -6.13
CA LEU A 37 -9.62 15.23 -4.89
C LEU A 37 -9.72 16.45 -3.98
N GLU A 38 -8.62 17.19 -3.82
CA GLU A 38 -8.63 18.43 -3.03
C GLU A 38 -9.60 19.46 -3.60
N ARG A 39 -9.57 19.68 -4.92
CA ARG A 39 -10.45 20.65 -5.57
C ARG A 39 -11.92 20.21 -5.55
N ALA A 40 -12.18 18.91 -5.63
CA ALA A 40 -13.53 18.36 -5.70
C ALA A 40 -14.18 18.20 -4.32
N ALA A 41 -13.41 17.80 -3.31
CA ALA A 41 -13.92 17.42 -1.99
C ALA A 41 -13.41 18.33 -0.85
N GLY A 42 -12.51 19.27 -1.14
CA GLY A 42 -11.91 20.15 -0.12
C GLY A 42 -10.95 19.44 0.83
N VAL A 43 -10.50 18.22 0.49
CA VAL A 43 -9.59 17.44 1.34
C VAL A 43 -8.15 17.83 1.03
N GLU A 44 -7.44 18.38 2.01
CA GLU A 44 -6.02 18.75 1.91
C GLU A 44 -5.14 17.52 1.58
N SER A 45 -4.88 17.30 0.29
CA SER A 45 -4.15 16.15 -0.23
C SER A 45 -2.87 16.55 -0.96
N ILE A 46 -2.70 17.83 -1.28
CA ILE A 46 -1.49 18.45 -1.82
C ILE A 46 -1.01 19.55 -0.88
N GLY A 47 0.13 19.32 -0.23
CA GLY A 47 0.84 20.34 0.54
C GLY A 47 1.86 21.10 -0.30
N HIS A 48 2.62 21.97 0.37
CA HIS A 48 3.65 22.82 -0.25
C HIS A 48 4.73 22.05 -1.03
N SER A 49 5.01 20.80 -0.63
CA SER A 49 6.08 19.98 -1.19
C SER A 49 5.56 18.77 -1.98
N GLY A 50 4.28 18.72 -2.32
CA GLY A 50 3.64 17.59 -2.98
C GLY A 50 2.55 16.93 -2.12
N PRO A 51 2.23 15.63 -2.35
CA PRO A 51 1.16 14.97 -1.63
C PRO A 51 1.31 15.03 -0.10
N ALA A 52 0.20 15.16 0.61
CA ALA A 52 0.18 15.14 2.07
C ALA A 52 0.58 13.76 2.62
N GLU A 53 1.08 13.71 3.86
CA GLU A 53 1.58 12.47 4.49
C GLU A 53 0.55 11.33 4.48
N TRP A 54 -0.72 11.66 4.74
CA TRP A 54 -1.78 10.66 4.78
C TRP A 54 -2.02 9.99 3.41
N CYS A 55 -1.70 10.65 2.28
CA CYS A 55 -1.78 10.03 0.97
C CYS A 55 -0.80 8.84 0.88
N TYR A 56 0.41 8.98 1.43
CA TYR A 56 1.38 7.88 1.49
C TYR A 56 0.92 6.76 2.41
N TYR A 57 0.40 7.07 3.60
CA TYR A 57 -0.14 6.06 4.50
C TYR A 57 -1.31 5.29 3.88
N LEU A 58 -2.20 6.00 3.17
CA LEU A 58 -3.33 5.40 2.48
C LEU A 58 -2.87 4.44 1.38
N VAL A 59 -1.99 4.89 0.47
CA VAL A 59 -1.49 4.04 -0.61
C VAL A 59 -0.68 2.85 -0.08
N TYR A 60 0.09 3.04 1.00
CA TYR A 60 0.80 1.96 1.67
C TYR A 60 -0.16 0.90 2.23
N ALA A 61 -1.20 1.34 2.95
CA ALA A 61 -2.23 0.44 3.48
C ALA A 61 -2.97 -0.31 2.36
N LEU A 62 -3.36 0.39 1.28
CA LEU A 62 -4.01 -0.22 0.12
C LEU A 62 -3.12 -1.26 -0.57
N SER A 63 -1.81 -0.99 -0.67
CA SER A 63 -0.84 -1.93 -1.24
C SER A 63 -0.74 -3.22 -0.42
N LEU A 64 -0.73 -3.11 0.91
CA LEU A 64 -0.76 -4.26 1.81
C LEU A 64 -2.06 -5.06 1.69
N LEU A 65 -3.21 -4.37 1.66
CA LEU A 65 -4.51 -5.00 1.50
C LEU A 65 -4.63 -5.72 0.14
N ALA A 66 -4.12 -5.12 -0.94
CA ALA A 66 -4.08 -5.74 -2.25
C ALA A 66 -3.26 -7.04 -2.22
N TRP A 67 -2.09 -7.01 -1.57
CA TRP A 67 -1.26 -8.21 -1.42
C TRP A 67 -1.98 -9.32 -0.63
N LEU A 68 -2.62 -8.97 0.48
CA LEU A 68 -3.41 -9.90 1.29
C LEU A 68 -4.59 -10.48 0.50
N ALA A 69 -5.30 -9.66 -0.27
CA ALA A 69 -6.41 -10.08 -1.12
C ALA A 69 -5.93 -11.07 -2.21
N VAL A 70 -4.83 -10.76 -2.91
CA VAL A 70 -4.24 -11.66 -3.92
C VAL A 70 -3.85 -12.99 -3.29
N ARG A 71 -3.22 -12.97 -2.11
CA ARG A 71 -2.85 -14.19 -1.37
C ARG A 71 -4.08 -15.01 -0.97
N ALA A 72 -5.13 -14.36 -0.47
CA ALA A 72 -6.38 -15.03 -0.10
C ALA A 72 -7.06 -15.70 -1.31
N VAL A 73 -7.13 -15.00 -2.45
CA VAL A 73 -7.70 -15.54 -3.69
C VAL A 73 -6.88 -16.73 -4.20
N ARG A 74 -5.55 -16.63 -4.21
CA ARG A 74 -4.67 -17.73 -4.64
C ARG A 74 -4.81 -18.97 -3.76
N ARG A 75 -4.93 -18.78 -2.44
CA ARG A 75 -5.17 -19.89 -1.48
C ARG A 75 -6.52 -20.56 -1.71
N ARG A 76 -7.58 -19.79 -1.97
CA ARG A 76 -8.91 -20.34 -2.28
C ARG A 76 -8.89 -21.17 -3.56
N LYS A 77 -8.18 -20.71 -4.61
CA LYS A 77 -8.04 -21.47 -5.86
C LYS A 77 -7.26 -22.77 -5.69
N ALA A 78 -6.21 -22.78 -4.87
CA ALA A 78 -5.42 -24.00 -4.63
C ALA A 78 -6.12 -25.06 -3.76
N ALA A 79 -7.20 -24.68 -3.08
CA ALA A 79 -7.99 -25.58 -2.23
C ALA A 79 -9.27 -26.12 -2.92
N ARG A 80 -9.55 -25.68 -4.15
CA ARG A 80 -10.61 -26.19 -5.02
C ARG A 80 -9.99 -27.12 -6.05
#